data_AF-G5E149-F1
#
_entry.id   AF-G5E149-F1
#
_cell.length_a   1.000
_cell.length_b   1.000
_cell.length_c   1.000
_cell.angle_alpha   90.00
_cell.angle_beta   90.00
_cell.angle_gamma   90.00
#
_symmetry.space_group_name_H-M   'P 1'
#
loop_
_entity.id
_entity.type
_entity.pdbx_description
1 polymer ?
#
loop_
_entity_poly.entity_id
_entity_poly.type
_entity_poly.pdbx_seq_one_letter_code
_entity_poly.pdbx_strand_id
1 'polypeptide(L)'
;TIDHQSCSRVHTALVYHKHLKRVFLIDLNSTHGTFLGHIRLEPHKPQQIPIDSTVSFGASTRMYTLREKPQTLPSALKGEKAGDDDELKGLLGLPEEETELDNLTEFNTAHNKRISTLTIEEGNLDIQ
;
A
#
# COMPACT_ATOMS: atom_id res chain seq x y z
N THR A 1 3.74 9.61 8.91
CA THR A 1 2.55 10.21 8.29
C THR A 1 2.91 10.73 6.90
N ILE A 2 1.93 10.86 6.00
CA ILE A 2 2.16 11.47 4.68
C ILE A 2 2.02 12.97 4.85
N ASP A 3 3.13 13.66 5.05
CA ASP A 3 3.12 15.09 5.31
C ASP A 3 3.26 15.82 3.98
N HIS A 4 2.12 16.05 3.33
CA HIS A 4 2.04 16.88 2.14
C HIS A 4 0.80 17.77 2.22
N GLN A 5 0.91 19.05 1.85
CA GLN A 5 -0.18 20.02 1.98
C GLN A 5 -1.45 19.64 1.21
N SER A 6 -1.31 18.86 0.13
CA SER A 6 -2.43 18.35 -0.65
C SER A 6 -2.94 16.98 -0.21
N CYS A 7 -2.35 16.38 0.83
CA CYS A 7 -2.85 15.14 1.44
C CYS A 7 -3.74 15.47 2.64
N SER A 8 -5.02 15.14 2.52
CA SER A 8 -5.98 15.19 3.62
C SER A 8 -5.54 14.30 4.81
N ARG A 9 -5.88 14.70 6.05
CA ARG A 9 -5.59 13.91 7.28
C ARG A 9 -6.17 12.50 7.22
N VAL A 10 -7.38 12.42 6.69
CA VAL A 10 -8.06 11.17 6.31
C VAL A 10 -8.24 11.26 4.80
N HIS A 11 -7.49 10.45 4.06
CA HIS A 11 -7.41 10.55 2.60
C HIS A 11 -8.10 9.37 1.92
N THR A 12 -7.64 8.16 2.26
CA THR A 12 -8.12 6.91 1.68
C THR A 12 -8.17 5.81 2.72
N ALA A 13 -9.05 4.84 2.50
CA ALA A 13 -9.03 3.56 3.20
C ALA A 13 -8.50 2.46 2.27
N LEU A 14 -7.55 1.68 2.77
CA LEU A 14 -7.08 0.45 2.13
C LEU A 14 -7.73 -0.74 2.85
N VAL A 15 -8.50 -1.54 2.14
CA VAL A 15 -9.28 -2.63 2.69
C VAL A 15 -8.90 -3.94 2.01
N TYR A 16 -8.53 -4.94 2.79
CA TYR A 16 -8.28 -6.29 2.28
C TYR A 16 -9.53 -7.17 2.45
N HIS A 17 -9.99 -7.74 1.34
CA HIS A 17 -11.16 -8.62 1.35
C HIS A 17 -10.74 -10.10 1.44
N LYS A 18 -11.06 -10.77 2.55
CA LYS A 18 -10.67 -12.17 2.82
C LYS A 18 -11.11 -13.18 1.76
N HIS A 19 -12.37 -13.14 1.31
CA HIS A 19 -12.90 -14.15 0.38
C HIS A 19 -12.37 -13.99 -1.05
N LEU A 20 -12.26 -12.74 -1.53
CA LEU A 20 -11.75 -12.44 -2.86
C LEU A 20 -10.22 -12.44 -2.92
N LYS A 21 -9.53 -12.44 -1.78
CA LYS A 21 -8.08 -12.26 -1.65
C LYS A 21 -7.57 -11.06 -2.45
N ARG A 22 -8.32 -9.96 -2.41
CA ARG A 22 -8.07 -8.74 -3.18
C ARG A 22 -8.05 -7.53 -2.26
N VAL A 23 -7.21 -6.56 -2.63
CA VAL A 23 -7.10 -5.27 -1.96
C VAL A 23 -7.95 -4.25 -2.71
N PHE A 24 -8.69 -3.46 -1.95
CA PHE A 24 -9.48 -2.34 -2.44
C PHE A 24 -9.00 -1.05 -1.81
N LEU A 25 -9.01 0.01 -2.60
CA LEU A 25 -8.75 1.37 -2.15
C LEU A 25 -10.01 2.19 -2.35
N ILE A 26 -10.39 2.91 -1.30
CA ILE A 26 -11.54 3.78 -1.29
C ILE A 26 -11.02 5.19 -1.00
N ASP A 27 -11.25 6.12 -1.91
CA ASP A 27 -11.01 7.54 -1.65
C ASP A 27 -12.12 8.08 -0.75
N LEU A 28 -11.74 8.66 0.40
CA LEU A 28 -12.66 9.22 1.39
C LEU A 28 -12.99 10.68 1.07
N ASN A 29 -13.20 10.95 -0.23
CA ASN A 29 -13.45 12.28 -0.77
C ASN A 29 -12.34 13.27 -0.42
N SER A 30 -11.11 12.89 -0.76
CA SER A 30 -9.94 13.72 -0.51
C SER A 30 -9.96 14.99 -1.38
N THR A 31 -9.44 16.11 -0.85
CA THR A 31 -9.51 17.42 -1.55
C THR A 31 -8.84 17.39 -2.92
N HIS A 32 -7.70 16.71 -3.03
CA HIS A 32 -6.91 16.65 -4.26
C HIS A 32 -7.07 15.33 -5.01
N GLY A 33 -7.89 14.41 -4.50
CA GLY A 33 -8.10 13.09 -5.09
C GLY A 33 -6.96 12.13 -4.85
N THR A 34 -7.27 10.86 -5.15
CA THR A 34 -6.35 9.74 -5.14
C THR A 34 -6.13 9.24 -6.55
N PHE A 35 -4.90 8.81 -6.86
CA PHE A 35 -4.51 8.37 -8.19
C PHE A 35 -3.95 6.96 -8.15
N LEU A 36 -4.37 6.12 -9.10
CA LEU A 36 -3.81 4.81 -9.39
C LEU A 36 -3.06 4.91 -10.73
N GLY A 37 -1.73 4.95 -10.67
CA GLY A 37 -0.87 5.30 -11.79
C GLY A 37 -1.18 6.72 -12.27
N HIS A 38 -1.76 6.83 -13.47
CA HIS A 38 -2.17 8.10 -14.08
C HIS A 38 -3.68 8.35 -14.00
N ILE A 39 -4.44 7.43 -13.41
CA ILE A 39 -5.92 7.49 -13.37
C ILE A 39 -6.35 8.03 -12.01
N ARG A 40 -7.16 9.10 -12.01
CA ARG A 40 -7.82 9.59 -10.80
C ARG A 40 -9.00 8.68 -10.44
N LEU A 41 -9.08 8.30 -9.17
CA LEU A 41 -10.16 7.47 -8.66
C LEU A 41 -11.38 8.30 -8.27
N GLU A 42 -12.55 7.69 -8.39
CA GLU A 42 -13.82 8.26 -7.95
C GLU A 42 -13.96 8.18 -6.42
N PRO A 43 -14.46 9.24 -5.76
CA PRO A 43 -14.66 9.24 -4.32
C PRO A 43 -15.75 8.24 -3.90
N HIS A 44 -15.58 7.64 -2.73
CA HIS A 44 -16.49 6.66 -2.13
C HIS A 44 -16.76 5.39 -2.95
N LYS A 45 -15.97 5.14 -4.01
CA LYS A 45 -16.08 3.95 -4.82
C LYS A 45 -14.91 3.00 -4.53
N PRO A 46 -15.16 1.76 -4.08
CA PRO A 46 -14.09 0.77 -3.92
C PRO A 46 -13.44 0.45 -5.26
N GLN A 47 -12.18 0.85 -5.39
CA GLN A 47 -11.36 0.51 -6.55
C GLN A 47 -10.47 -0.68 -6.19
N GLN A 48 -10.53 -1.73 -7.01
CA GLN A 48 -9.59 -2.84 -6.85
C GLN A 48 -8.18 -2.39 -7.25
N ILE A 49 -7.20 -2.66 -6.38
CA ILE A 49 -5.77 -2.44 -6.64
C ILE A 49 -5.14 -3.76 -7.13
N PRO A 50 -4.58 -3.80 -8.35
CA PRO A 50 -3.71 -4.89 -8.80
C PRO A 50 -2.37 -4.92 -8.04
N ILE A 51 -1.74 -6.08 -7.94
CA ILE A 51 -0.35 -6.17 -7.48
C ILE A 51 0.55 -5.41 -8.46
N ASP A 52 1.62 -4.83 -7.94
CA ASP A 52 2.61 -3.98 -8.60
C ASP A 52 2.05 -2.67 -9.18
N SER A 53 0.81 -2.33 -8.84
CA SER A 53 0.25 -1.03 -9.18
C SER A 53 0.73 0.04 -8.20
N THR A 54 0.99 1.22 -8.76
CA THR A 54 1.44 2.40 -8.02
C THR A 54 0.27 3.32 -7.69
N VAL A 55 0.21 3.77 -6.44
CA VAL A 55 -0.79 4.70 -5.91
C VAL A 55 -0.09 5.99 -5.49
N SER A 56 -0.71 7.12 -5.77
CA SER A 56 -0.31 8.43 -5.26
C SER A 56 -1.50 9.20 -4.70
N PHE A 57 -1.21 10.10 -3.77
CA PHE A 57 -2.22 10.81 -2.98
C PHE A 57 -2.06 12.31 -3.18
N GLY A 58 -3.12 12.97 -3.64
CA GLY A 58 -3.10 14.38 -4.01
C GLY A 58 -1.98 14.72 -4.99
N ALA A 59 -1.21 15.76 -4.67
CA ALA A 59 -0.05 16.18 -5.46
C ALA A 59 1.29 15.74 -4.83
N SER A 60 1.27 14.70 -4.00
CA SER A 60 2.50 14.16 -3.41
C SER A 60 3.40 13.53 -4.47
N THR A 61 4.71 13.72 -4.34
CA THR A 61 5.71 13.01 -5.15
C THR A 61 5.94 11.57 -4.66
N ARG A 62 5.36 11.19 -3.52
CA ARG A 62 5.49 9.85 -2.96
C ARG A 62 4.59 8.88 -3.73
N MET A 63 5.18 7.77 -4.12
CA MET A 63 4.53 6.68 -4.84
C MET A 63 4.53 5.42 -3.97
N TYR A 64 3.38 4.76 -3.88
CA TYR A 64 3.20 3.55 -3.09
C TYR A 64 2.88 2.39 -4.01
N THR A 65 3.68 1.34 -3.99
CA THR A 65 3.43 0.16 -4.82
C THR A 65 2.99 -1.00 -3.93
N LEU A 66 1.83 -1.60 -4.24
CA LEU A 66 1.38 -2.80 -3.56
C LEU A 66 2.15 -4.01 -4.12
N ARG A 67 2.95 -4.68 -3.31
CA ARG A 67 3.67 -5.90 -3.73
C ARG A 67 3.26 -7.11 -2.91
N GLU A 68 3.39 -8.29 -3.51
CA GLU A 68 3.35 -9.55 -2.77
C GLU A 68 4.64 -9.77 -2.00
N LYS A 69 4.56 -10.54 -0.90
CA LYS A 69 5.77 -10.96 -0.17
C LYS A 69 6.68 -11.73 -1.15
N PRO A 70 8.00 -11.45 -1.16
CA PRO A 70 8.94 -12.28 -1.90
C PRO A 70 8.77 -13.73 -1.45
N GLN A 71 8.34 -14.60 -2.36
CA GLN A 71 8.31 -16.03 -2.08
C GLN A 71 9.73 -16.56 -2.23
N THR A 72 10.30 -17.06 -1.15
CA THR A 72 11.52 -17.88 -1.13
C THR A 72 11.22 -19.23 -1.78
N LEU A 73 10.90 -19.25 -3.07
CA LEU A 73 10.80 -20.48 -3.84
C LEU A 73 12.24 -21.02 -4.04
N PRO A 74 12.53 -22.28 -3.66
CA PRO A 74 13.79 -22.91 -4.02
C PRO A 74 13.92 -22.87 -5.55
N SER A 75 15.03 -22.33 -6.04
CA SER A 75 15.39 -22.28 -7.47
C SER A 75 15.28 -23.66 -8.11
N ALA A 76 14.14 -23.98 -8.72
CA ALA A 76 14.03 -25.16 -9.57
C ALA A 76 12.96 -25.09 -10.68
N LEU A 77 11.98 -24.16 -10.67
CA LEU A 77 10.86 -24.23 -11.62
C LEU A 77 10.33 -22.90 -12.19
N LYS A 78 11.05 -21.77 -12.13
CA LYS A 78 10.59 -20.55 -12.81
C LYS A 78 11.27 -20.39 -14.18
N GLY A 79 10.60 -20.89 -15.21
CA GLY A 79 10.92 -20.63 -16.60
C GLY A 79 10.76 -19.14 -16.95
N GLU A 80 11.84 -18.56 -17.50
CA GLU A 80 11.93 -17.59 -18.60
C GLU A 80 11.00 -16.34 -18.64
N LYS A 81 10.44 -15.86 -17.52
CA LYS A 81 9.73 -14.55 -17.48
C LYS A 81 9.98 -13.70 -16.23
N ALA A 82 11.22 -13.66 -15.72
CA ALA A 82 11.58 -12.86 -14.54
C ALA A 82 12.85 -12.01 -14.78
N GLY A 83 12.95 -11.38 -15.95
CA GLY A 83 14.16 -10.64 -16.34
C GLY A 83 14.19 -9.16 -15.94
N ASP A 84 13.05 -8.54 -15.62
CA ASP A 84 12.96 -7.07 -15.47
C ASP A 84 12.67 -6.64 -14.02
N ASP A 85 11.88 -7.43 -13.28
CA ASP A 85 11.49 -7.11 -11.89
C ASP A 85 12.62 -7.29 -10.86
N ASP A 86 13.54 -8.23 -11.10
CA ASP A 86 14.61 -8.57 -10.15
C ASP A 86 15.75 -7.54 -10.19
N GLU A 87 16.11 -7.04 -11.37
CA GLU A 87 17.05 -5.93 -11.52
C GLU A 87 16.49 -4.61 -10.97
N LEU A 88 15.20 -4.33 -11.17
CA LEU A 88 14.54 -3.16 -10.61
C LEU A 88 14.43 -3.22 -9.08
N LYS A 89 14.29 -4.42 -8.50
CA LYS A 89 14.23 -4.65 -7.04
C LYS A 89 15.55 -4.28 -6.34
N GLY A 90 16.68 -4.72 -6.91
CA GLY A 90 18.01 -4.34 -6.41
C GLY A 90 18.28 -2.83 -6.54
N LEU A 91 17.82 -2.21 -7.63
CA LEU A 91 17.99 -0.76 -7.84
C LEU A 91 17.15 0.10 -6.88
N LEU A 92 16.00 -0.43 -6.42
CA LEU A 92 15.10 0.25 -5.49
C LEU A 92 15.45 0.03 -4.01
N GLY A 93 16.53 -0.72 -3.71
CA GLY A 93 16.98 -1.00 -2.34
C GLY A 93 15.93 -1.75 -1.52
N LEU A 94 15.11 -2.56 -2.16
CA LEU A 94 14.03 -3.30 -1.50
C LEU A 94 14.58 -4.60 -0.91
N PRO A 95 14.06 -5.05 0.25
CA PRO A 95 14.51 -6.29 0.88
C PRO A 95 14.47 -7.47 -0.09
N GLU A 96 15.60 -8.15 -0.24
CA GLU A 96 15.70 -9.31 -1.12
C GLU A 96 15.29 -10.59 -0.39
N GLU A 97 15.65 -10.68 0.89
CA GLU A 97 15.40 -11.81 1.78
C GLU A 97 14.13 -11.62 2.64
N GLU A 98 13.50 -12.74 3.00
CA GLU A 98 12.33 -12.78 3.89
C GLU A 98 12.67 -12.21 5.29
N THR A 99 13.86 -12.51 5.81
CA THR A 99 14.34 -12.01 7.11
C THR A 99 14.49 -10.49 7.13
N GLU A 100 15.06 -9.90 6.07
CA GLU A 100 15.18 -8.45 5.91
C GLU A 100 13.81 -7.77 5.83
N LEU A 101 12.87 -8.37 5.09
CA LEU A 101 11.52 -7.85 4.96
C LEU A 101 10.78 -7.87 6.31
N ASP A 102 10.89 -8.96 7.06
CA ASP A 102 10.26 -9.09 8.37
C ASP A 102 10.84 -8.06 9.37
N ASN A 103 12.16 -7.90 9.40
CA ASN A 103 12.84 -6.89 10.23
C ASN A 103 12.37 -5.46 9.87
N LEU A 104 12.31 -5.13 8.58
CA LEU A 104 11.87 -3.82 8.11
C LEU A 104 10.38 -3.58 8.40
N THR A 105 9.56 -4.62 8.27
CA THR A 105 8.13 -4.57 8.60
C THR A 105 7.93 -4.32 10.10
N GLU A 106 8.66 -5.03 10.96
CA GLU A 106 8.61 -4.84 12.41
C GLU A 106 9.03 -3.42 12.80
N PHE A 107 10.17 -2.96 12.28
CA PHE A 107 10.67 -1.61 12.54
C PHE A 107 9.66 -0.53 12.15
N ASN A 108 9.14 -0.58 10.91
CA ASN A 108 8.18 0.40 10.42
C ASN A 108 6.85 0.34 11.16
N THR A 109 6.38 -0.85 11.50
CA THR A 109 5.15 -1.03 12.28
C THR A 109 5.29 -0.45 13.69
N ALA A 110 6.39 -0.74 14.37
CA ALA A 110 6.67 -0.20 15.71
C ALA A 110 6.82 1.32 15.69
N HIS A 111 7.52 1.86 14.68
CA HIS A 111 7.72 3.29 14.51
C HIS A 111 6.39 4.03 14.24
N ASN A 112 5.56 3.53 13.32
CA ASN A 112 4.27 4.14 13.00
C ASN A 112 3.24 4.03 14.13
N LYS A 113 3.29 2.94 14.92
CA LYS A 113 2.48 2.81 16.15
C LYS A 113 2.81 3.88 17.19
N ARG A 114 4.07 4.28 17.32
CA ARG A 114 4.48 5.36 18.23
C ARG A 114 4.05 6.75 17.76
N ILE A 115 3.89 6.95 16.45
CA ILE A 115 3.48 8.23 15.84
C ILE A 115 1.95 8.42 15.86
N SER A 116 1.17 7.33 15.89
CA SER A 116 -0.30 7.41 15.80
C SER A 116 -0.95 7.72 17.14
N THR A 117 -0.89 8.99 17.57
CA THR A 117 -1.90 9.59 18.48
C THR A 117 -3.04 10.21 17.67
N LEU A 118 -3.61 9.44 16.73
CA LEU A 118 -4.90 9.73 16.14
C LEU A 118 -5.92 8.86 16.85
N THR A 119 -6.66 9.46 17.78
CA THR A 119 -7.87 8.92 18.39
C THR A 119 -8.89 8.63 17.30
N ILE A 120 -8.86 7.42 16.74
CA ILE A 120 -10.08 6.81 16.25
C ILE A 120 -10.80 6.39 17.52
N GLU A 121 -11.70 7.23 18.01
CA GLU A 121 -12.55 6.84 19.13
C GLU A 121 -13.28 5.55 18.72
N GLU A 122 -13.07 4.47 19.48
CA GLU A 122 -13.83 3.22 19.38
C GLU A 122 -15.28 3.42 19.88
N GLY A 123 -15.95 4.47 19.40
CA GLY A 123 -17.31 4.84 19.73
C GLY A 123 -18.23 4.59 18.55
N ASN A 124 -19.17 3.66 18.73
CA ASN A 124 -20.34 3.41 17.88
C ASN A 124 -20.18 2.48 16.67
N LEU A 125 -19.80 1.22 16.94
CA LEU A 125 -20.23 0.06 16.13
C LEU A 125 -21.58 -0.47 16.64
N ASP A 126 -22.62 0.38 16.66
CA ASP A 126 -24.00 -0.11 16.73
C ASP A 126 -24.53 -0.19 15.29
N ILE A 127 -24.30 -1.34 14.68
CA ILE A 127 -25.05 -1.75 13.48
C ILE A 127 -26.34 -2.36 14.02
N GLN A 128 -27.43 -1.60 13.94
CA GLN A 128 -28.79 -2.08 14.17
C GLN A 128 -29.57 -2.08 12.86
#